data_AF-A0A126PCQ4-F1
#
_entry.id   AF-A0A126PCQ4-F1
#
_cell.length_a   1.000
_cell.length_b   1.000
_cell.length_c   1.000
_cell.angle_alpha   90.00
_cell.angle_beta   90.00
_cell.angle_gamma   90.00
#
_symmetry.space_group_name_H-M   'P 1'
#
loop_
_entity.id
_entity.type
_entity.pdbx_description
1 polymer ?
#
loop_
_entity_poly.entity_id
_entity_poly.type
_entity_poly.pdbx_seq_one_letter_code
_entity_poly.pdbx_strand_id
1 'polypeptide(L)'
;MVPPRLWATAAVAALAVLSLVFERELWTRPGPAWLVSAAMLLGALVAAGPQMAWVLWRWPAAYAGPRWLGILFEIGARAVAVGLLVLEALCCLGLALLLAGG
;
A
#
# COMPACT_ATOMS: atom_id res chain seq x y z
N MET A 1 11.97 3.62 -20.45
CA MET A 1 11.61 4.80 -19.65
C MET A 1 10.69 4.36 -18.53
N VAL A 2 11.12 4.47 -17.28
CA VAL A 2 10.29 4.11 -16.11
C VAL A 2 9.20 5.19 -15.97
N PRO A 3 7.91 4.84 -15.98
CA PRO A 3 6.84 5.81 -15.81
C PRO A 3 7.10 6.70 -14.58
N PRO A 4 6.94 8.04 -14.68
CA PRO A 4 7.21 8.95 -13.57
C PRO A 4 6.42 8.62 -12.29
N ARG A 5 5.31 7.89 -12.41
CA ARG A 5 4.50 7.40 -11.29
C ARG A 5 5.20 6.32 -10.44
N LEU A 6 6.13 5.54 -11.01
CA LEU A 6 6.87 4.51 -10.26
C LEU A 6 7.90 5.10 -9.28
N TRP A 7 8.35 6.33 -9.52
CA TRP A 7 9.24 7.06 -8.62
C TRP A 7 8.54 7.45 -7.31
N ALA A 8 7.26 7.80 -7.38
CA ALA A 8 6.46 8.10 -6.20
C ALA A 8 6.25 6.84 -5.35
N THR A 9 5.91 5.69 -5.95
CA THR A 9 5.81 4.42 -5.23
C THR A 9 7.14 3.96 -4.64
N ALA A 10 8.26 4.17 -5.34
CA ALA A 10 9.59 3.84 -4.84
C ALA A 10 10.01 4.75 -3.69
N ALA A 11 9.73 6.06 -3.77
CA ALA A 11 10.00 7.02 -2.70
C ALA A 11 9.15 6.71 -1.45
N VAL A 12 7.90 6.32 -1.63
CA VAL A 12 6.98 5.96 -0.54
C VAL A 12 7.37 4.62 0.09
N ALA A 13 7.78 3.62 -0.70
CA ALA A 13 8.32 2.36 -0.19
C ALA A 13 9.64 2.59 0.57
N ALA A 14 10.51 3.47 0.08
CA ALA A 14 11.73 3.86 0.78
C ALA A 14 11.41 4.55 2.11
N LEU A 15 10.37 5.40 2.16
CA LEU A 15 9.91 6.05 3.39
C LEU A 15 9.35 5.04 4.40
N ALA A 16 8.57 4.06 3.95
CA ALA A 16 8.03 3.00 4.81
C ALA A 16 9.14 2.12 5.39
N VAL A 17 10.16 1.78 4.58
CA VAL A 17 11.34 1.04 5.04
C VAL A 17 12.15 1.87 6.03
N LEU A 18 12.35 3.17 5.75
CA LEU A 18 13.00 4.09 6.68
C LEU A 18 12.24 4.18 8.02
N SER A 19 10.91 4.28 8.01
CA SER A 19 10.10 4.27 9.24
C SER A 19 10.27 2.98 10.05
N LEU A 20 10.30 1.82 9.39
CA LEU A 20 10.53 0.52 10.05
C LEU A 20 11.95 0.40 10.63
N VAL A 21 12.96 0.91 9.92
CA VAL A 21 14.35 0.98 10.42
C VAL A 21 14.44 1.93 11.61
N PHE A 22 13.77 3.09 11.55
CA PHE A 22 13.69 4.05 12.65
C PHE A 22 13.01 3.47 13.90
N GLU A 23 11.91 2.72 13.74
CA GLU A 23 11.27 1.98 14.84
C GLU A 23 12.19 0.95 15.48
N ARG A 24 13.00 0.25 14.66
CA ARG A 24 13.87 -0.82 15.16
C ARG A 24 15.17 -0.33 15.80
N GLU A 25 15.79 0.72 15.26
CA GLU A 25 17.11 1.17 15.71
C GLU A 25 17.05 2.24 16.79
N LEU A 26 16.08 3.16 16.74
CA LEU A 26 16.06 4.33 17.61
C LEU A 26 15.13 4.16 18.82
N TRP A 27 14.16 3.26 18.75
CA TRP A 27 13.07 3.18 19.73
C TRP A 27 13.03 1.82 20.44
N THR A 28 13.95 1.63 21.39
CA THR A 28 14.01 0.44 22.26
C THR A 28 12.90 0.37 23.33
N ARG A 29 12.05 1.40 23.45
CA ARG A 29 10.84 1.40 24.29
C ARG A 29 9.64 1.87 23.48
N PRO A 30 8.50 1.16 23.52
CA PRO A 30 7.28 1.56 22.81
C PRO A 30 6.66 2.76 23.52
N GLY A 31 7.04 3.96 23.09
CA GLY A 31 6.44 5.23 23.50
C GLY A 31 5.44 5.76 22.45
N PRO A 32 4.93 6.99 22.62
CA PRO A 32 3.86 7.56 21.79
C PRO A 32 4.17 7.75 20.28
N ALA A 33 5.40 7.63 19.79
CA ALA A 33 5.67 7.70 18.33
C ALA A 33 5.36 6.41 17.55
N TRP A 34 4.89 5.33 18.19
CA TRP A 34 4.16 4.29 17.45
C TRP A 34 3.04 4.91 16.61
N LEU A 35 2.31 5.89 17.13
CA LEU A 35 1.26 6.60 16.39
C LEU A 35 1.79 7.38 15.19
N VAL A 36 2.99 7.96 15.30
CA VAL A 36 3.62 8.72 14.21
C VAL A 36 4.10 7.79 13.11
N SER A 37 4.75 6.68 13.48
CA SER A 37 5.18 5.63 12.54
C SER A 37 3.99 4.98 11.84
N ALA A 38 2.93 4.67 12.60
CA ALA A 38 1.68 4.14 12.06
C ALA A 38 1.02 5.13 11.10
N ALA A 39 0.95 6.43 11.45
CA ALA A 39 0.41 7.46 10.57
C ALA A 39 1.25 7.66 9.29
N MET A 40 2.57 7.59 9.37
CA MET A 40 3.46 7.63 8.21
C MET A 40 3.25 6.43 7.28
N LEU A 41 3.20 5.22 7.84
CA LEU A 41 2.90 3.99 7.10
C LEU A 41 1.51 4.03 6.46
N LEU A 42 0.51 4.56 7.16
CA LEU A 42 -0.84 4.74 6.61
C LEU A 42 -0.88 5.79 5.50
N GLY A 43 -0.21 6.94 5.67
CA GLY A 43 -0.08 7.95 4.62
C GLY A 43 0.63 7.39 3.37
N ALA A 44 1.65 6.57 3.57
CA ALA A 44 2.32 5.84 2.51
C ALA A 44 1.38 4.84 1.80
N LEU A 45 0.61 4.06 2.57
CA LEU A 45 -0.36 3.11 2.04
C LEU A 45 -1.46 3.82 1.24
N VAL A 46 -1.99 4.93 1.74
CA VAL A 46 -3.05 5.71 1.09
C VAL A 46 -2.56 6.41 -0.18
N ALA A 47 -1.30 6.84 -0.22
CA ALA A 47 -0.72 7.44 -1.41
C ALA A 47 -0.43 6.41 -2.52
N ALA A 48 0.06 5.22 -2.14
CA ALA A 48 0.49 4.19 -3.08
C ALA A 48 -0.61 3.19 -3.46
N GLY A 49 -1.55 2.92 -2.57
CA GLY A 49 -2.61 1.92 -2.69
C GLY A 49 -3.49 2.12 -3.92
N PRO A 50 -4.09 3.32 -4.11
CA PRO A 50 -4.92 3.60 -5.29
C PRO A 50 -4.13 3.50 -6.60
N GLN A 51 -2.85 3.88 -6.60
CA GLN A 51 -1.99 3.78 -7.78
C GLN A 51 -1.70 2.32 -8.14
N MET A 52 -1.36 1.50 -7.14
CA MET A 52 -1.10 0.08 -7.33
C MET A 52 -2.37 -0.67 -7.75
N ALA A 53 -3.51 -0.36 -7.13
CA ALA A 53 -4.81 -0.89 -7.51
C ALA A 53 -5.16 -0.54 -8.97
N TRP A 54 -4.91 0.70 -9.40
CA TRP A 54 -5.13 1.12 -10.79
C TRP A 54 -4.24 0.38 -11.78
N VAL A 55 -2.96 0.17 -11.45
CA VAL A 55 -2.03 -0.62 -12.27
C VAL A 55 -2.53 -2.06 -12.38
N LEU A 56 -2.85 -2.70 -11.25
CA LEU A 56 -3.41 -4.06 -11.21
C LEU A 56 -4.71 -4.17 -12.01
N TRP A 57 -5.55 -3.13 -12.00
CA TRP A 57 -6.81 -3.10 -12.75
C TRP A 57 -6.59 -3.07 -14.27
N ARG A 58 -5.53 -2.39 -14.72
CA ARG A 58 -5.20 -2.26 -16.15
C ARG A 58 -4.27 -3.34 -16.68
N TRP A 59 -3.50 -3.98 -15.82
CA TRP A 59 -2.50 -4.97 -16.20
C TRP A 59 -3.07 -6.13 -17.05
N PRO A 60 -4.27 -6.67 -16.79
CA PRO A 60 -4.83 -7.74 -17.61
C PRO A 60 -5.04 -7.36 -19.08
N ALA A 61 -5.30 -6.08 -19.38
CA ALA A 61 -5.50 -5.61 -20.74
C ALA A 61 -4.21 -5.63 -21.59
N ALA A 62 -3.04 -5.69 -20.94
CA ALA A 62 -1.74 -5.78 -21.60
C ALA A 62 -1.25 -7.23 -21.75
N TYR A 63 -2.04 -8.23 -21.32
CA TYR A 63 -1.63 -9.63 -21.34
C TYR A 63 -1.68 -10.20 -22.76
N ALA A 64 -0.53 -10.64 -23.29
CA ALA A 64 -0.38 -11.15 -24.66
C ALA A 64 -0.38 -12.69 -24.76
N GLY A 65 -0.67 -13.42 -23.67
CA GLY A 65 -0.61 -14.88 -23.64
C GLY A 65 -1.95 -15.58 -23.96
N PRO A 66 -2.06 -16.89 -23.66
CA PRO A 66 -3.27 -17.67 -23.94
C PRO A 66 -4.51 -17.13 -23.23
N ARG A 67 -5.65 -17.11 -23.93
CA ARG A 67 -6.91 -16.50 -23.45
C ARG A 67 -7.38 -17.04 -22.09
N TRP A 68 -7.26 -18.34 -21.85
CA TRP A 68 -7.66 -18.97 -20.59
C TRP A 68 -6.82 -18.50 -19.40
N LEU A 69 -5.51 -18.27 -19.62
CA LEU A 69 -4.59 -17.77 -18.60
C LEU A 69 -4.80 -16.27 -18.37
N GLY A 70 -5.17 -15.53 -19.42
CA GLY A 70 -5.58 -14.12 -19.32
C GLY A 70 -6.79 -13.92 -18.41
N ILE A 71 -7.80 -14.79 -18.50
CA ILE A 71 -8.98 -14.74 -17.62
C ILE A 71 -8.60 -15.01 -16.15
N LEU A 72 -7.78 -16.04 -15.89
CA LEU A 72 -7.29 -16.32 -14.53
C LEU A 72 -6.47 -15.15 -13.96
N PHE A 73 -5.60 -14.58 -14.79
CA PHE A 73 -4.79 -13.43 -14.43
C PHE A 73 -5.67 -12.20 -14.14
N GLU A 74 -6.71 -11.96 -14.94
CA GLU A 74 -7.65 -10.88 -14.74
C GLU A 74 -8.40 -10.99 -13.40
N ILE A 75 -8.91 -12.18 -13.08
CA ILE A 75 -9.58 -12.45 -11.81
C ILE A 75 -8.61 -12.23 -10.65
N GLY A 76 -7.40 -12.78 -10.73
CA GLY A 76 -6.38 -12.63 -9.70
C GLY A 76 -5.97 -11.17 -9.48
N ALA A 77 -5.65 -10.44 -10.55
CA ALA A 77 -5.23 -9.04 -10.47
C ALA A 77 -6.32 -8.14 -9.88
N ARG A 78 -7.59 -8.37 -10.26
CA ARG A 78 -8.74 -7.65 -9.67
C ARG A 78 -8.95 -8.00 -8.21
N ALA A 79 -8.86 -9.27 -7.84
CA ALA A 79 -8.99 -9.70 -6.45
C ALA A 79 -7.91 -9.06 -5.56
N VAL A 80 -6.67 -8.99 -6.04
CA VAL A 80 -5.56 -8.31 -5.33
C VAL A 80 -5.82 -6.81 -5.23
N ALA A 81 -6.28 -6.15 -6.30
CA ALA A 81 -6.60 -4.72 -6.29
C ALA A 81 -7.71 -4.38 -5.27
N VAL A 82 -8.79 -5.17 -5.24
CA VAL A 82 -9.87 -5.00 -4.26
C VAL A 82 -9.37 -5.28 -2.85
N GLY A 83 -8.60 -6.35 -2.65
CA GLY A 83 -8.02 -6.69 -1.35
C GLY A 83 -7.14 -5.57 -0.79
N LEU A 84 -6.33 -4.94 -1.64
CA LEU A 84 -5.49 -3.80 -1.27
C LEU A 84 -6.32 -2.60 -0.78
N LEU A 85 -7.38 -2.24 -1.52
CA LEU A 85 -8.26 -1.12 -1.17
C LEU A 85 -9.07 -1.40 0.12
N VAL A 86 -9.52 -2.65 0.31
CA VAL A 86 -10.21 -3.06 1.54
C VAL A 86 -9.26 -2.97 2.74
N LEU A 87 -8.02 -3.45 2.60
CA LEU A 87 -7.02 -3.36 3.66
C LEU A 87 -6.72 -1.90 4.02
N GLU A 88 -6.55 -1.03 3.02
CA GLU A 88 -6.35 0.41 3.19
C GLU A 88 -7.52 1.07 3.93
N ALA A 89 -8.75 0.75 3.55
CA ALA A 89 -9.96 1.26 4.21
C ALA A 89 -10.05 0.79 5.68
N LEU A 90 -9.74 -0.47 5.96
CA LEU A 90 -9.72 -1.02 7.32
C LEU A 90 -8.63 -0.37 8.18
N CYS A 91 -7.44 -0.16 7.63
CA CYS A 91 -6.37 0.56 8.32
C CYS A 91 -6.78 2.00 8.65
N CYS A 92 -7.39 2.72 7.70
CA CYS A 92 -7.89 4.07 7.93
C CYS A 92 -8.95 4.10 9.04
N LEU A 93 -9.90 3.15 9.01
CA LEU A 93 -10.96 3.03 10.00
C LEU A 93 -10.42 2.71 11.40
N GLY A 94 -9.46 1.78 11.49
CA GLY A 94 -8.79 1.44 12.75
C GLY A 94 -8.06 2.65 13.36
N LEU A 95 -7.37 3.44 12.53
CA LEU A 95 -6.68 4.65 13.00
C LEU A 95 -7.66 5.76 13.41
N ALA A 96 -8.77 5.93 12.68
CA ALA A 96 -9.83 6.87 13.07
C ALA A 96 -10.47 6.50 14.42
N LEU A 97 -10.71 5.21 14.68
CA LEU A 97 -11.22 4.72 15.96
C LEU A 97 -10.22 4.95 17.11
N LEU A 98 -8.93 4.71 16.86
CA LEU A 98 -7.86 4.99 17.82
C LEU A 98 -7.77 6.47 18.18
N LEU A 99 -7.93 7.37 17.20
CA LEU A 99 -7.91 8.82 17.44
C LEU A 99 -9.18 9.34 18.13
N ALA A 100 -10.34 8.70 17.91
CA ALA A 100 -11.61 9.11 18.51
C ALA A 100 -11.81 8.63 19.96
N GLY A 101 -11.10 7.58 20.37
CA GLY A 101 -11.18 6.99 21.72
C GLY A 101 -10.06 7.42 22.69
N GLY A 102 -9.17 8.33 22.27
CA GLY A 102 -8.05 8.85 23.05
C GLY A 102 -8.34 10.18 23.74
#